data_AF-A0A0R3RIP1-F1
#
_entry.id   AF-A0A0R3RIP1-F1
#
_cell.length_a   1.000
_cell.length_b   1.000
_cell.length_c   1.000
_cell.angle_alpha   90.00
_cell.angle_beta   90.00
_cell.angle_gamma   90.00
#
_symmetry.space_group_name_H-M   'P 1'
#
loop_
_entity.id
_entity.type
_entity.pdbx_description
1 polymer ?
#
loop_
_entity_poly.entity_id
_entity_poly.type
_entity_poly.pdbx_seq_one_letter_code
_entity_poly.pdbx_strand_id
1 'polypeptide(L)'
;MYCKYQESELAEMNDLVNETQPNRNSDKKSRISSHKSAKKHVELLKSSGEILRKLDEVRQTKAYEMMKYETIARMNALSVSAYLRQQRFKPNEALRSGMDAILQKHHDEMKNRAATIIQQFFRRIIREKQIYQILCIWKWIPLAKRARYIEVIAERMSGGTVPRRIDHSIIKNKLDEHKKTMHANIDNYIRREQLVKRIENDLTLLNGITNIDDLMKIHSNNLSVRKTMMVNK
;
A
#
# COMPACT_ATOMS: atom_id res chain seq x y z
N MET A 1 -9.33 -27.40 26.73
CA MET A 1 -10.09 -26.98 27.92
C MET A 1 -10.86 -25.71 27.59
N TYR A 2 -12.18 -25.82 27.46
CA TYR A 2 -13.10 -24.70 27.23
C TYR A 2 -13.43 -24.04 28.58
N CYS A 3 -13.20 -22.74 28.72
CA CYS A 3 -13.67 -21.99 29.89
C CYS A 3 -15.11 -21.54 29.65
N LYS A 4 -16.06 -22.19 30.34
CA LYS A 4 -17.45 -21.73 30.48
C LYS A 4 -17.48 -20.51 31.40
N TYR A 5 -18.24 -19.49 31.02
CA TYR A 5 -18.59 -18.36 31.89
C TYR A 5 -19.79 -18.77 32.75
N GLN A 6 -19.66 -18.63 34.07
CA GLN A 6 -20.77 -18.63 35.01
C GLN A 6 -21.39 -17.23 35.01
N GLU A 7 -22.64 -17.14 34.59
CA GLU A 7 -23.54 -16.04 34.89
C GLU A 7 -24.24 -16.36 36.22
N SER A 8 -24.11 -15.52 37.23
CA SER A 8 -25.06 -15.46 38.35
C SER A 8 -25.01 -14.07 39.00
N GLU A 9 -26.15 -13.39 38.91
CA GLU A 9 -26.83 -12.72 40.01
C GLU A 9 -26.12 -11.62 40.81
N LEU A 10 -26.49 -10.37 40.53
CA LEU A 10 -26.89 -9.44 41.59
C LEU A 10 -28.18 -8.74 41.15
N ALA A 11 -29.27 -9.24 41.73
CA ALA A 11 -30.58 -8.64 41.73
C ALA A 11 -30.60 -7.37 42.61
N GLU A 12 -31.60 -6.53 42.33
CA GLU A 12 -32.31 -5.72 43.32
C GLU A 12 -31.56 -4.56 44.00
N MET A 13 -31.75 -3.36 43.45
CA MET A 13 -32.14 -2.17 44.22
C MET A 13 -33.13 -1.36 43.38
N ASN A 14 -34.42 -1.66 43.55
CA ASN A 14 -35.48 -0.66 43.35
C ASN A 14 -35.40 0.32 44.53
N ASP A 15 -35.38 1.63 44.28
CA ASP A 15 -36.50 2.49 44.68
C ASP A 15 -36.26 4.00 44.49
N LEU A 16 -37.35 4.62 44.04
CA LEU A 16 -37.85 5.98 44.26
C LEU A 16 -37.09 7.23 43.76
N VAL A 17 -37.73 7.84 42.75
CA VAL A 17 -38.34 9.19 42.75
C VAL A 17 -37.45 10.37 43.18
N ASN A 18 -37.13 11.24 42.22
CA ASN A 18 -37.43 12.68 42.31
C ASN A 18 -37.32 13.35 40.92
N GLU A 19 -38.46 13.81 40.40
CA GLU A 19 -38.53 14.84 39.36
C GLU A 19 -38.21 16.20 39.99
N THR A 20 -37.23 16.94 39.46
CA THR A 20 -37.26 18.41 39.47
C THR A 20 -36.40 19.01 38.34
N GLN A 21 -37.07 19.27 37.22
CA GLN A 21 -36.92 20.41 36.28
C GLN A 21 -35.57 20.70 35.54
N PRO A 22 -35.65 21.39 34.38
CA PRO A 22 -34.76 21.20 33.24
C PRO A 22 -33.64 22.24 33.20
N ASN A 23 -32.45 21.85 32.73
CA ASN A 23 -31.54 22.84 32.15
C ASN A 23 -30.54 22.23 31.17
N ARG A 24 -30.56 22.79 29.95
CA ARG A 24 -29.43 23.01 29.04
C ARG A 24 -28.37 21.91 28.94
N ASN A 25 -28.45 21.15 27.85
CA ASN A 25 -27.38 20.99 26.85
C ASN A 25 -27.71 19.80 25.94
N SER A 26 -28.71 19.97 25.08
CA SER A 26 -29.06 19.01 24.03
C SER A 26 -28.31 19.30 22.72
N ASP A 27 -26.99 19.45 22.78
CA ASP A 27 -26.13 19.65 21.59
C ASP A 27 -25.07 18.56 21.48
N LYS A 28 -25.45 17.29 21.61
CA LYS A 28 -24.58 16.15 21.25
C LYS A 28 -25.30 15.00 20.54
N LYS A 29 -26.33 15.30 19.73
CA LYS A 29 -26.89 14.36 18.73
C LYS A 29 -26.66 14.86 17.30
N SER A 30 -25.41 15.10 16.92
CA SER A 30 -25.06 15.35 15.51
C SER A 30 -23.63 14.93 15.17
N ARG A 31 -23.28 13.64 15.37
CA ARG A 31 -22.02 13.10 14.81
C ARG A 31 -22.10 11.71 14.17
N ILE A 32 -23.23 11.02 14.21
CA ILE A 32 -23.34 9.65 13.67
C ILE A 32 -24.00 9.62 12.27
N SER A 33 -24.62 10.73 11.81
CA SER A 33 -25.29 10.81 10.50
C SER A 33 -24.34 11.02 9.31
N SER A 34 -23.18 11.65 9.52
CA SER A 34 -22.29 12.07 8.42
C SER A 34 -21.59 10.92 7.69
N HIS A 35 -21.34 9.78 8.35
CA HIS A 35 -20.67 8.65 7.71
C HIS A 35 -21.58 7.83 6.80
N LYS A 36 -22.89 7.79 7.05
CA LYS A 36 -23.86 7.14 6.15
C LYS A 36 -24.12 8.02 4.92
N SER A 37 -24.22 9.34 5.07
CA SER A 37 -24.39 10.26 3.95
C SER A 37 -23.14 10.34 3.07
N ALA A 38 -21.94 10.39 3.66
CA ALA A 38 -20.69 10.41 2.89
C ALA A 38 -20.49 9.14 2.05
N LYS A 39 -20.85 7.96 2.58
CA LYS A 39 -20.78 6.70 1.81
C LYS A 39 -21.76 6.70 0.63
N LYS A 40 -23.00 7.14 0.83
CA LYS A 40 -23.98 7.31 -0.26
C LYS A 40 -23.50 8.30 -1.32
N HIS A 41 -22.86 9.39 -0.90
CA HIS A 41 -22.33 10.39 -1.82
C HIS A 41 -21.18 9.84 -2.67
N VAL A 42 -20.30 9.03 -2.09
CA VAL A 42 -19.22 8.34 -2.83
C VAL A 42 -19.78 7.31 -3.81
N GLU A 43 -20.83 6.59 -3.43
CA GLU A 43 -21.50 5.60 -4.28
C GLU A 43 -22.21 6.27 -5.46
N LEU A 44 -22.89 7.40 -5.22
CA LEU A 44 -23.49 8.24 -6.27
C LEU A 44 -22.45 8.85 -7.21
N LEU A 45 -21.29 9.26 -6.70
CA LEU A 45 -20.19 9.77 -7.53
C LEU A 45 -19.56 8.67 -8.40
N LYS A 46 -19.55 7.42 -7.92
CA LYS A 46 -19.10 6.27 -8.72
C LYS A 46 -20.08 5.91 -9.81
N SER A 47 -21.37 5.84 -9.48
CA SER A 47 -22.40 5.56 -10.48
C SER A 47 -22.51 6.68 -11.52
N SER A 48 -22.34 7.95 -11.11
CA SER A 48 -22.28 9.06 -12.07
C SER A 48 -21.05 8.98 -12.97
N GLY A 49 -19.89 8.58 -12.44
CA GLY A 49 -18.69 8.32 -13.25
C GLY A 49 -18.88 7.20 -14.27
N GLU A 50 -19.55 6.10 -13.90
CA GLU A 50 -19.88 5.01 -14.81
C GLU A 50 -20.88 5.45 -15.91
N ILE A 51 -21.86 6.28 -15.55
CA ILE A 51 -22.83 6.84 -16.50
C ILE A 51 -22.13 7.76 -17.50
N LEU A 52 -21.24 8.65 -17.04
CA LEU A 52 -20.46 9.52 -17.92
C LEU A 52 -19.60 8.72 -18.90
N ARG A 53 -18.96 7.64 -18.42
CA ARG A 53 -18.16 6.75 -19.29
C ARG A 53 -19.02 6.10 -20.38
N LYS A 54 -20.19 5.54 -20.02
CA LYS A 54 -21.12 4.97 -21.00
C LYS A 54 -21.63 6.01 -21.99
N LEU A 55 -21.82 7.25 -21.53
CA LEU A 55 -22.29 8.35 -22.39
C LEU A 55 -21.22 8.77 -23.40
N ASP A 56 -19.95 8.79 -22.99
CA ASP A 56 -18.82 9.03 -23.89
C ASP A 56 -18.62 7.87 -24.89
N GLU A 57 -18.80 6.61 -24.47
CA GLU A 57 -18.79 5.43 -25.35
C GLU A 57 -19.88 5.55 -26.44
N VAL A 58 -21.10 5.95 -26.06
CA VAL A 58 -22.20 6.17 -27.00
C VAL A 58 -21.90 7.32 -27.95
N ARG A 59 -21.34 8.44 -27.45
CA ARG A 59 -20.98 9.60 -28.28
C ARG A 59 -19.92 9.23 -29.31
N GLN A 60 -18.91 8.46 -28.93
CA GLN A 60 -17.84 8.01 -29.83
C GLN A 60 -18.36 7.01 -30.86
N THR A 61 -19.18 6.04 -30.45
CA THR A 61 -19.79 5.06 -31.36
C THR A 61 -20.66 5.77 -32.40
N LYS A 62 -21.49 6.74 -31.97
CA LYS A 62 -22.32 7.55 -32.85
C LYS A 62 -21.47 8.38 -33.83
N ALA A 63 -20.40 9.01 -33.38
CA ALA A 63 -19.51 9.78 -34.24
C ALA A 63 -18.83 8.90 -35.31
N TYR A 64 -18.41 7.70 -34.93
CA TYR A 64 -17.82 6.73 -35.86
C TYR A 64 -18.81 6.25 -36.93
N GLU A 65 -20.04 5.91 -36.52
CA GLU A 65 -21.08 5.53 -37.45
C GLU A 65 -21.43 6.67 -38.40
N MET A 66 -21.54 7.89 -37.88
CA MET A 66 -21.83 9.08 -38.69
C MET A 66 -20.73 9.34 -39.72
N MET A 67 -19.45 9.26 -39.32
CA MET A 67 -18.30 9.34 -40.23
C MET A 67 -18.34 8.23 -41.30
N LYS A 68 -18.73 7.01 -40.92
CA LYS A 68 -18.85 5.89 -41.86
C LYS A 68 -19.94 6.15 -42.91
N TYR A 69 -21.11 6.62 -42.50
CA TYR A 69 -22.21 6.95 -43.42
C TYR A 69 -21.85 8.13 -44.32
N GLU A 70 -21.22 9.17 -43.78
CA GLU A 70 -20.76 10.33 -44.55
C GLU A 70 -19.70 9.93 -45.60
N THR A 71 -18.78 9.05 -45.22
CA THR A 71 -17.76 8.52 -46.15
C THR A 71 -18.39 7.70 -47.26
N ILE A 72 -19.41 6.87 -46.95
CA ILE A 72 -20.14 6.10 -47.96
C ILE A 72 -20.94 7.02 -48.89
N ALA A 73 -21.58 8.06 -48.35
CA ALA A 73 -22.37 9.02 -49.13
C ALA A 73 -21.51 9.81 -50.14
N ARG A 74 -20.23 10.03 -49.83
CA ARG A 74 -19.27 10.74 -50.71
C ARG A 74 -18.54 9.81 -51.70
N MET A 75 -18.72 8.50 -51.60
CA MET A 75 -17.96 7.52 -52.39
C MET A 75 -18.68 7.13 -53.68
N ASN A 76 -17.93 6.70 -54.69
CA ASN A 76 -18.51 6.11 -55.89
C ASN A 76 -19.11 4.73 -55.58
N ALA A 77 -20.30 4.44 -56.12
CA ALA A 77 -21.06 3.21 -55.88
C ALA A 77 -20.23 1.93 -56.14
N LEU A 78 -19.35 1.95 -57.13
CA LEU A 78 -18.47 0.82 -57.46
C LEU A 78 -17.46 0.50 -56.34
N SER A 79 -17.00 1.52 -55.62
CA SER A 79 -16.01 1.39 -54.53
C SER A 79 -16.61 1.09 -53.15
N VAL A 80 -17.93 1.27 -52.97
CA VAL A 80 -18.61 1.04 -51.68
C VAL A 80 -18.47 -0.41 -51.21
N SER A 81 -18.59 -1.37 -52.13
CA SER A 81 -18.51 -2.80 -51.81
C SER A 81 -17.13 -3.21 -51.27
N ALA A 82 -16.06 -2.66 -51.84
CA ALA A 82 -14.68 -2.87 -51.41
C ALA A 82 -14.42 -2.23 -50.04
N TYR A 83 -14.90 -1.00 -49.83
CA TYR A 83 -14.81 -0.31 -48.53
C TYR A 83 -15.55 -1.05 -47.41
N LEU A 84 -16.77 -1.54 -47.68
CA LEU A 84 -17.55 -2.32 -46.70
C LEU A 84 -16.87 -3.65 -46.35
N ARG A 85 -16.22 -4.31 -47.32
CA ARG A 85 -15.40 -5.49 -47.05
C ARG A 85 -14.20 -5.15 -46.18
N GLN A 86 -13.47 -4.07 -46.49
CA GLN A 86 -12.32 -3.63 -45.70
C GLN A 86 -12.71 -3.26 -44.26
N GLN A 87 -13.84 -2.59 -44.07
CA GLN A 87 -14.35 -2.24 -42.74
C GLN A 87 -14.82 -3.45 -41.91
N ARG A 88 -15.17 -4.58 -42.53
CA ARG A 88 -15.46 -5.83 -41.79
C ARG A 88 -14.20 -6.50 -41.23
N PHE A 89 -13.04 -6.25 -41.84
CA PHE A 89 -11.77 -6.85 -41.45
C PHE A 89 -10.90 -5.97 -40.57
N LYS A 90 -11.25 -4.69 -40.39
CA LYS A 90 -10.61 -3.85 -39.37
C LYS A 90 -11.19 -4.20 -38.00
N PRO A 91 -10.47 -4.89 -37.10
CA PRO A 91 -10.85 -4.85 -35.70
C PRO A 91 -10.85 -3.37 -35.26
N ASN A 92 -11.77 -2.99 -34.37
CA ASN A 92 -11.82 -1.64 -33.78
C ASN A 92 -10.47 -1.30 -33.10
N GLU A 93 -9.48 -0.86 -33.87
CA GLU A 93 -8.11 -0.60 -33.44
C GLU A 93 -7.96 0.79 -32.82
N ALA A 94 -8.93 1.67 -33.03
CA ALA A 94 -8.84 3.06 -32.59
C ALA A 94 -8.97 3.27 -31.06
N LEU A 95 -9.27 2.24 -30.26
CA LEU A 95 -9.56 2.43 -28.84
C LEU A 95 -8.98 1.41 -27.86
N ARG A 96 -8.20 0.43 -28.32
CA ARG A 96 -7.69 -0.63 -27.40
C ARG A 96 -6.52 -0.17 -26.54
N SER A 97 -5.56 0.57 -27.10
CA SER A 97 -4.30 0.89 -26.39
C SER A 97 -4.47 1.75 -25.12
N GLY A 98 -5.51 2.60 -25.05
CA GLY A 98 -5.80 3.41 -23.85
C GLY A 98 -6.76 2.72 -22.88
N MET A 99 -7.78 2.01 -23.40
CA MET A 99 -8.73 1.26 -22.57
C MET A 99 -8.05 0.09 -21.86
N ASP A 100 -7.11 -0.61 -22.50
CA ASP A 100 -6.42 -1.74 -21.88
C ASP A 100 -5.57 -1.29 -20.69
N ALA A 101 -4.92 -0.12 -20.78
CA ALA A 101 -4.18 0.47 -19.67
C ALA A 101 -5.10 0.92 -18.52
N ILE A 102 -6.28 1.47 -18.83
CA ILE A 102 -7.27 1.88 -17.82
C ILE A 102 -7.92 0.68 -17.14
N LEU A 103 -8.27 -0.36 -17.90
CA LEU A 103 -8.82 -1.62 -17.39
C LEU A 103 -7.78 -2.36 -16.53
N GLN A 104 -6.52 -2.40 -16.98
CA GLN A 104 -5.42 -2.97 -16.23
C GLN A 104 -5.21 -2.21 -14.91
N LYS A 105 -5.18 -0.88 -14.93
CA LYS A 105 -5.07 -0.05 -13.74
C LYS A 105 -6.23 -0.30 -12.77
N HIS A 106 -7.46 -0.37 -13.27
CA HIS A 106 -8.63 -0.68 -12.44
C HIS A 106 -8.52 -2.08 -11.81
N HIS A 107 -8.06 -3.07 -12.57
CA HIS A 107 -7.86 -4.43 -12.06
C HIS A 107 -6.75 -4.50 -11.00
N ASP A 108 -5.66 -3.76 -11.19
CA ASP A 108 -4.56 -3.68 -10.23
C ASP A 108 -4.95 -2.89 -8.97
N GLU A 109 -5.77 -1.85 -9.09
CA GLU A 109 -6.39 -1.17 -7.94
C GLU A 109 -7.30 -2.11 -7.14
N MET A 110 -8.10 -2.94 -7.82
CA MET A 110 -8.92 -3.97 -7.17
C MET A 110 -8.06 -5.00 -6.43
N LYS A 111 -6.97 -5.48 -7.05
CA LYS A 111 -6.01 -6.40 -6.41
C LYS A 111 -5.35 -5.77 -5.19
N ASN A 112 -4.89 -4.52 -5.29
CA ASN A 112 -4.27 -3.80 -4.19
C ASN A 112 -5.26 -3.58 -3.03
N ARG A 113 -6.52 -3.29 -3.35
CA ARG A 113 -7.58 -3.17 -2.34
C ARG A 113 -7.87 -4.50 -1.65
N ALA A 114 -7.95 -5.58 -2.41
CA ALA A 114 -8.11 -6.93 -1.86
C ALA A 114 -6.93 -7.32 -0.96
N ALA A 115 -5.69 -7.07 -1.41
CA ALA A 115 -4.47 -7.30 -0.64
C ALA A 115 -4.50 -6.51 0.69
N THR A 116 -4.92 -5.24 0.65
CA THR A 116 -5.05 -4.41 1.85
C THR A 116 -6.06 -5.00 2.85
N ILE A 117 -7.20 -5.48 2.37
CA ILE A 117 -8.23 -6.12 3.21
C ILE A 117 -7.68 -7.39 3.86
N ILE A 118 -7.01 -8.25 3.07
CA ILE A 118 -6.38 -9.48 3.56
C ILE A 118 -5.33 -9.15 4.63
N GLN A 119 -4.45 -8.17 4.36
CA GLN A 119 -3.43 -7.73 5.31
C GLN A 119 -4.05 -7.20 6.62
N GLN A 120 -5.12 -6.40 6.54
CA GLN A 120 -5.81 -5.88 7.73
C GLN A 120 -6.42 -7.03 8.56
N PHE A 121 -7.00 -8.03 7.90
CA PHE A 121 -7.56 -9.21 8.56
C PHE A 121 -6.48 -9.99 9.32
N PHE A 122 -5.36 -10.31 8.67
CA PHE A 122 -4.26 -11.02 9.34
C PHE A 122 -3.62 -10.19 10.46
N ARG A 123 -3.46 -8.87 10.29
CA ARG A 123 -2.98 -7.98 11.35
C ARG A 123 -3.89 -8.01 12.57
N ARG A 124 -5.21 -8.06 12.37
CA ARG A 124 -6.18 -8.17 13.46
C ARG A 124 -6.03 -9.49 14.22
N ILE A 125 -5.96 -10.62 13.51
CA ILE A 125 -5.78 -11.94 14.12
C ILE A 125 -4.48 -12.01 14.93
N ILE A 126 -3.37 -11.52 14.38
CA ILE A 126 -2.07 -11.51 15.07
C ILE A 126 -2.17 -10.67 16.35
N ARG A 127 -2.79 -9.49 16.28
CA ARG A 127 -2.98 -8.63 17.45
C ARG A 127 -3.84 -9.29 18.51
N GLU A 128 -4.95 -9.93 18.14
CA GLU A 128 -5.81 -10.67 19.07
C GLU A 128 -5.04 -11.83 19.74
N LYS A 129 -4.24 -12.57 18.98
CA LYS A 129 -3.37 -13.64 19.51
C LYS A 129 -2.32 -13.10 20.50
N GLN A 130 -1.70 -11.96 20.19
CA GLN A 130 -0.74 -11.31 21.09
C GLN A 130 -1.40 -10.85 22.38
N ILE A 131 -2.56 -10.19 22.30
CA ILE A 131 -3.33 -9.77 23.48
C ILE A 131 -3.67 -10.99 24.34
N TYR A 132 -4.14 -12.07 23.73
CA TYR A 132 -4.46 -13.30 24.45
C TYR A 132 -3.24 -13.90 25.15
N GLN A 133 -2.09 -14.00 24.46
CA GLN A 133 -0.84 -14.47 25.07
C GLN A 133 -0.41 -13.60 26.25
N ILE A 134 -0.47 -12.27 26.10
CA ILE A 134 -0.14 -11.33 27.17
C ILE A 134 -1.09 -11.52 28.35
N LEU A 135 -2.39 -11.62 28.11
CA LEU A 135 -3.39 -11.83 29.17
C LEU A 135 -3.18 -13.15 29.91
N CYS A 136 -2.87 -14.23 29.17
CA CYS A 136 -2.51 -15.51 29.77
C CYS A 136 -1.29 -15.35 30.67
N ILE A 137 -0.19 -14.78 30.16
CA ILE A 137 1.03 -14.52 30.94
C ILE A 137 0.73 -13.67 32.17
N TRP A 138 -0.08 -12.62 32.04
CA TRP A 138 -0.50 -11.74 33.14
C TRP A 138 -1.29 -12.49 34.22
N LYS A 139 -2.08 -13.50 33.87
CA LYS A 139 -2.77 -14.35 34.85
C LYS A 139 -1.82 -15.25 35.64
N TRP A 140 -0.68 -15.65 35.05
CA TRP A 140 0.35 -16.44 35.75
C TRP A 140 1.14 -15.62 36.78
N ILE A 141 1.14 -14.29 36.69
CA ILE A 141 1.84 -13.44 37.65
C ILE A 141 0.94 -13.21 38.89
N PRO A 142 1.44 -13.45 40.12
CA PRO A 142 0.70 -13.15 41.34
C PRO A 142 0.26 -11.68 41.42
N LEU A 143 -0.92 -11.43 41.99
CA LEU A 143 -1.52 -10.09 42.05
C LEU A 143 -0.60 -9.06 42.74
N ALA A 144 0.05 -9.44 43.84
CA ALA A 144 0.98 -8.56 44.56
C ALA A 144 2.18 -8.12 43.71
N LYS A 145 2.73 -9.04 42.88
CA LYS A 145 3.81 -8.68 41.94
C LYS A 145 3.30 -7.75 40.84
N ARG A 146 2.07 -7.97 40.34
CA ARG A 146 1.44 -7.09 39.34
C ARG A 146 1.24 -5.68 39.87
N ALA A 147 0.71 -5.54 41.09
CA ALA A 147 0.54 -4.24 41.74
C ALA A 147 1.87 -3.50 41.88
N ARG A 148 2.92 -4.19 42.34
CA ARG A 148 4.28 -3.62 42.46
C ARG A 148 4.85 -3.18 41.10
N TYR A 149 4.65 -3.94 40.03
CA TYR A 149 5.09 -3.52 38.70
C TYR A 149 4.32 -2.29 38.20
N ILE A 150 3.01 -2.24 38.44
CA ILE A 150 2.17 -1.09 38.09
C ILE A 150 2.62 0.15 38.87
N GLU A 151 2.90 0.01 40.17
CA GLU A 151 3.42 1.08 41.02
C GLU A 151 4.77 1.58 40.51
N VAL A 152 5.73 0.69 40.23
CA VAL A 152 7.03 1.07 39.65
C VAL A 152 6.87 1.75 38.28
N ILE A 153 5.90 1.33 37.46
CA ILE A 153 5.61 1.99 36.17
C ILE A 153 4.93 3.34 36.41
N ALA A 154 3.99 3.44 37.34
CA ALA A 154 3.29 4.67 37.69
C ALA A 154 4.26 5.71 38.27
N GLU A 155 5.18 5.30 39.14
CA GLU A 155 6.29 6.12 39.64
C GLU A 155 7.20 6.60 38.50
N ARG A 156 7.50 5.73 37.52
CA ARG A 156 8.26 6.11 36.31
C ARG A 156 7.51 7.11 35.42
N MET A 157 6.19 7.00 35.34
CA MET A 157 5.34 7.84 34.49
C MET A 157 4.94 9.15 35.16
N SER A 158 4.83 9.19 36.50
CA SER A 158 4.48 10.37 37.28
C SER A 158 5.66 11.33 37.46
N GLY A 159 6.89 10.82 37.50
CA GLY A 159 8.13 11.61 37.57
C GLY A 159 8.55 12.23 36.24
N GLY A 160 7.63 12.93 35.55
CA GLY A 160 7.84 13.54 34.24
C GLY A 160 9.28 14.03 34.00
N THR A 161 9.95 13.41 33.02
CA THR A 161 11.31 13.71 32.50
C THR A 161 12.48 13.63 33.48
N VAL A 162 13.26 12.53 33.46
CA VAL A 162 14.73 12.48 33.23
C VAL A 162 15.12 11.01 32.97
N PRO A 163 15.65 10.64 31.79
CA PRO A 163 16.26 9.32 31.59
C PRO A 163 17.42 9.14 32.59
N ARG A 164 17.47 8.02 33.33
CA ARG A 164 18.60 7.79 34.24
C ARG A 164 19.90 7.72 33.44
N ARG A 165 21.07 7.89 34.07
CA ARG A 165 22.39 7.71 33.41
C ARG A 165 22.48 6.39 32.62
N ILE A 166 21.81 5.34 33.09
CA ILE A 166 21.71 4.02 32.43
C ILE A 166 20.86 4.10 31.16
N ASP A 167 19.77 4.88 31.15
CA ASP A 167 18.94 5.09 29.95
C ASP A 167 19.70 5.95 28.93
N HIS A 168 20.44 6.96 29.38
CA HIS A 168 21.31 7.76 28.51
C HIS A 168 22.43 6.92 27.87
N SER A 169 23.03 5.99 28.60
CA SER A 169 24.05 5.09 28.02
C SER A 169 23.43 4.10 27.03
N ILE A 170 22.24 3.57 27.30
CA ILE A 170 21.50 2.72 26.36
C ILE A 170 21.13 3.50 25.09
N ILE A 171 20.61 4.73 25.23
CA ILE A 171 20.26 5.59 24.09
C ILE A 171 21.51 5.93 23.27
N LYS A 172 22.62 6.29 23.92
CA LYS A 172 23.90 6.56 23.25
C LYS A 172 24.40 5.33 22.49
N ASN A 173 24.40 4.16 23.12
CA ASN A 173 24.85 2.91 22.49
C ASN A 173 23.98 2.55 21.27
N LYS A 174 22.65 2.66 21.39
CA LYS A 174 21.74 2.43 20.25
C LYS A 174 21.94 3.44 19.12
N LEU A 175 22.22 4.70 19.45
CA LEU A 175 22.52 5.73 18.44
C LEU A 175 23.84 5.42 17.71
N ASP A 176 24.86 4.98 18.45
CA ASP A 176 26.16 4.59 17.87
C ASP A 176 26.02 3.33 17.00
N GLU A 177 25.25 2.33 17.43
CA GLU A 177 24.89 1.17 16.60
C GLU A 177 24.19 1.59 15.31
N HIS A 178 23.21 2.49 15.40
CA HIS A 178 22.49 3.01 14.22
C HIS A 178 23.42 3.78 13.27
N LYS A 179 24.33 4.60 13.80
CA LYS A 179 25.33 5.29 12.95
C LYS A 179 26.23 4.28 12.24
N LYS A 180 26.72 3.26 12.94
CA LYS A 180 27.56 2.21 12.34
C LYS A 180 26.83 1.45 11.23
N THR A 181 25.57 1.07 11.45
CA THR A 181 24.77 0.39 10.41
C THR A 181 24.48 1.30 9.22
N MET A 182 24.22 2.59 9.47
CA MET A 182 24.03 3.58 8.41
C MET A 182 25.30 3.73 7.55
N HIS A 183 26.48 3.85 8.17
CA HIS A 183 27.75 3.92 7.43
C HIS A 183 28.01 2.65 6.63
N ALA A 184 27.80 1.46 7.22
CA ALA A 184 27.94 0.21 6.50
C ALA A 184 26.98 0.12 5.29
N ASN A 185 25.76 0.64 5.41
CA ASN A 185 24.80 0.71 4.31
C ASN A 185 25.23 1.66 3.20
N ILE A 186 25.80 2.82 3.56
CA ILE A 186 26.37 3.78 2.60
C ILE A 186 27.53 3.13 1.84
N ASP A 187 28.45 2.45 2.54
CA ASP A 187 29.59 1.76 1.90
C ASP A 187 29.13 0.61 0.99
N ASN A 188 28.08 -0.12 1.40
CA ASN A 188 27.45 -1.14 0.56
C ASN A 188 26.81 -0.53 -0.70
N TYR A 189 26.18 0.63 -0.56
CA TYR A 189 25.58 1.35 -1.69
C TYR A 189 26.67 1.83 -2.67
N ILE A 190 27.75 2.45 -2.19
CA ILE A 190 28.88 2.88 -3.01
C ILE A 190 29.50 1.68 -3.76
N ARG A 191 29.66 0.53 -3.09
CA ARG A 191 30.14 -0.70 -3.75
C ARG A 191 29.21 -1.19 -4.85
N ARG A 192 27.89 -1.12 -4.65
CA ARG A 192 26.91 -1.49 -5.68
C ARG A 192 26.95 -0.54 -6.86
N GLU A 193 27.01 0.77 -6.63
CA GLU A 193 27.15 1.78 -7.69
C GLU A 193 28.41 1.55 -8.53
N GLN A 194 29.54 1.26 -7.89
CA GLN A 194 30.78 0.94 -8.60
C GLN A 194 30.67 -0.35 -9.41
N LEU A 195 29.95 -1.36 -8.91
CA LEU A 195 29.71 -2.61 -9.64
C LEU A 195 28.81 -2.38 -10.85
N VAL A 196 27.73 -1.60 -10.69
CA VAL A 196 26.81 -1.26 -11.79
C VAL A 196 27.56 -0.53 -12.89
N LYS A 197 28.38 0.47 -12.56
CA LYS A 197 29.22 1.18 -13.56
C LYS A 197 30.17 0.25 -14.29
N ARG A 198 30.74 -0.76 -13.62
CA ARG A 198 31.59 -1.76 -14.29
C ARG A 198 30.77 -2.60 -15.26
N ILE A 199 29.61 -3.10 -14.83
CA ILE A 199 28.72 -3.89 -15.69
C ILE A 199 28.26 -3.06 -16.89
N GLU A 200 27.94 -1.78 -16.71
CA GLU A 200 27.58 -0.86 -17.81
C GLU A 200 28.73 -0.69 -18.80
N ASN A 201 29.96 -0.50 -18.29
CA ASN A 201 31.15 -0.45 -19.14
C ASN A 201 31.37 -1.77 -19.89
N ASP A 202 31.23 -2.92 -19.22
CA ASP A 202 31.38 -4.23 -19.85
C ASP A 202 30.31 -4.46 -20.93
N LEU A 203 29.06 -4.05 -20.69
CA LEU A 203 27.96 -4.14 -21.66
C LEU A 203 28.16 -3.20 -22.86
N THR A 204 28.65 -1.98 -22.65
CA THR A 204 28.96 -1.05 -23.75
C THR A 204 30.12 -1.57 -24.60
N LEU A 205 31.16 -2.15 -23.98
CA LEU A 205 32.22 -2.85 -24.70
C LEU A 205 31.67 -4.03 -25.50
N LEU A 206 30.80 -4.85 -24.90
CA LEU A 206 30.19 -6.00 -25.57
C LEU A 206 29.31 -5.58 -26.77
N ASN A 207 28.52 -4.52 -26.61
CA ASN A 207 27.71 -3.96 -27.71
C ASN A 207 28.56 -3.37 -28.84
N GLY A 208 29.80 -2.95 -28.56
CA GLY A 208 30.75 -2.47 -29.56
C GLY A 208 31.40 -3.59 -30.39
N ILE A 209 31.25 -4.85 -29.99
CA ILE A 209 31.79 -6.01 -30.73
C ILE A 209 30.76 -6.41 -31.78
N THR A 210 31.01 -6.06 -33.04
CA THR A 210 30.16 -6.45 -34.16
C THR A 210 30.76 -7.56 -34.99
N ASN A 211 32.10 -7.67 -35.02
CA ASN A 211 32.83 -8.69 -35.77
C ASN A 211 33.98 -9.30 -34.95
N ILE A 212 34.53 -10.43 -35.42
CA ILE A 212 35.60 -11.17 -34.73
C ILE A 212 36.91 -10.36 -34.67
N ASP A 213 37.14 -9.47 -35.63
CA ASP A 213 38.29 -8.56 -35.64
C ASP A 213 38.21 -7.49 -34.53
N ASP A 214 37.00 -7.12 -34.11
CA ASP A 214 36.78 -6.18 -32.99
C ASP A 214 37.07 -6.86 -31.65
N LEU A 215 36.74 -8.15 -31.54
CA LEU A 215 37.04 -8.97 -30.36
C LEU A 215 38.56 -9.12 -30.15
N MET A 216 39.32 -9.30 -31.24
CA MET A 216 40.78 -9.44 -31.18
C MET A 216 41.51 -8.14 -30.80
N LYS A 217 40.86 -6.98 -30.92
CA LYS A 217 41.39 -5.67 -30.49
C LYS A 217 41.17 -5.37 -29.02
N ILE A 218 40.29 -6.12 -28.33
CA ILE A 218 40.02 -5.90 -26.91
C ILE A 218 41.11 -6.57 -26.08
N HIS A 219 41.94 -5.75 -25.43
CA HIS A 219 42.91 -6.25 -24.46
C HIS A 219 42.19 -6.90 -23.27
N SER A 220 42.64 -8.10 -22.88
CA SER A 220 42.12 -8.87 -21.74
C SER A 220 42.20 -8.14 -20.39
N ASN A 221 43.03 -7.10 -20.29
CA ASN A 221 43.11 -6.21 -19.13
C ASN A 221 41.93 -5.20 -19.05
N ASN A 222 41.15 -5.03 -20.11
CA ASN A 222 40.00 -4.12 -20.12
C ASN A 222 38.69 -4.82 -19.68
N LEU A 223 38.66 -6.16 -19.72
CA LEU A 223 37.53 -6.99 -19.29
C LEU A 223 37.63 -7.44 -17.82
N SER A 224 38.78 -7.24 -17.17
CA SER A 224 38.93 -7.58 -15.75
C SER A 224 40.17 -6.98 -15.09
N VAL A 225 40.00 -5.91 -14.32
CA VAL A 225 40.94 -5.45 -13.28
C VAL A 225 40.07 -4.95 -12.12
N ARG A 226 40.14 -5.42 -10.87
CA ARG A 226 41.20 -6.09 -10.12
C ARG A 226 40.58 -6.85 -8.94
N LYS A 227 41.16 -8.03 -8.67
CA LYS A 227 41.23 -8.80 -7.43
C LYS A 227 40.93 -7.96 -6.18
N THR A 228 39.96 -8.41 -5.41
CA THR A 228 39.72 -8.15 -3.98
C THR A 228 40.98 -7.71 -3.24
N MET A 229 41.09 -6.42 -2.89
CA MET A 229 41.82 -6.03 -1.69
C MET A 229 40.85 -6.05 -0.53
N MET A 230 40.58 -7.25 -0.02
CA MET A 230 40.44 -7.41 1.43
C MET A 230 41.86 -7.33 1.99
N VAL A 231 42.22 -6.27 2.71
CA VAL A 231 43.24 -6.26 3.80
C VAL A 231 43.17 -4.90 4.53
N ASN A 232 42.81 -4.99 5.83
CA ASN A 232 43.15 -4.20 7.02
C ASN A 232 42.88 -2.68 7.04
N LYS A 233 42.19 -2.12 8.04
CA LYS A 233 42.40 -2.20 9.50
C LYS A 233 41.10 -1.90 10.25
#